data_AF-A0A924QTU5-F1
#
_entry.id   AF-A0A924QTU5-F1
#
_cell.length_a   1.000
_cell.length_b   1.000
_cell.length_c   1.000
_cell.angle_alpha   90.00
_cell.angle_beta   90.00
_cell.angle_gamma   90.00
#
_symmetry.space_group_name_H-M   'P 1'
#
loop_
_entity.id
_entity.type
_entity.pdbx_description
1 polymer ?
#
loop_
_entity_poly.entity_id
_entity_poly.type
_entity_poly.pdbx_seq_one_letter_code
_entity_poly.pdbx_strand_id
1 'polypeptide(L)'
;MVTTTREGKLTATFVTLADTLVAGYDVVDLLDTLVNASATVLDAAAAGLILASETGELSVIASTSERSRLVELMQLKHGLGPCVECFTTGSAVTVPDVSAVGDKWPDFRDAALGQGLHSVHAVPLRLRGTVIGALNLFRNETGIMSHEDTLVAQALADVATIGILHERTVRESDTARMQLQHALDSRVLIEQAKGVIAHTHNVDMDMAFRTLRDYARNNGLLLRNVAEQVVTRVLAL
;
A
#
# COMPACT_ATOMS: atom_id res chain seq x y z
N MET A 1 -8.44 -36.35 8.14
CA MET A 1 -7.58 -35.25 7.66
C MET A 1 -7.57 -35.34 6.15
N VAL A 2 -8.29 -34.44 5.46
CA VAL A 2 -8.29 -34.41 3.99
C VAL A 2 -6.97 -33.79 3.57
N THR A 3 -6.13 -34.56 2.85
CA THR A 3 -4.90 -34.04 2.26
C THR A 3 -5.31 -32.98 1.24
N THR A 4 -5.15 -31.70 1.58
CA THR A 4 -5.52 -30.61 0.68
C THR A 4 -4.64 -30.67 -0.56
N THR A 5 -5.24 -30.95 -1.72
CA THR A 5 -4.57 -30.94 -3.01
C THR A 5 -4.04 -29.54 -3.32
N ARG A 6 -3.06 -29.44 -4.23
CA ARG A 6 -2.54 -28.14 -4.69
C ARG A 6 -3.64 -27.23 -5.22
N GLU A 7 -4.57 -27.78 -6.00
CA GLU A 7 -5.78 -27.09 -6.48
C GLU A 7 -6.65 -26.58 -5.34
N GLY A 8 -6.83 -27.38 -4.28
CA GLY A 8 -7.57 -26.96 -3.09
C GLY A 8 -6.90 -25.81 -2.34
N LYS A 9 -5.56 -25.83 -2.23
CA LYS A 9 -4.79 -24.72 -1.65
C LYS A 9 -4.93 -23.45 -2.49
N LEU A 10 -4.76 -23.56 -3.81
CA LEU A 10 -4.89 -22.43 -4.73
C LEU A 10 -6.29 -21.80 -4.66
N THR A 11 -7.33 -22.64 -4.66
CA THR A 11 -8.72 -22.19 -4.56
C THR A 11 -8.96 -21.48 -3.23
N ALA A 12 -8.51 -22.06 -2.11
CA ALA A 12 -8.62 -21.44 -0.80
C ALA A 12 -7.89 -20.09 -0.74
N THR A 13 -6.68 -20.01 -1.32
CA THR A 13 -5.93 -18.75 -1.43
C THR A 13 -6.73 -17.69 -2.18
N PHE A 14 -7.29 -18.00 -3.35
CA PHE A 14 -8.08 -17.01 -4.10
C PHE A 14 -9.35 -16.59 -3.35
N VAL A 15 -10.02 -17.50 -2.64
CA VAL A 15 -11.17 -17.16 -1.79
C VAL A 15 -10.76 -16.23 -0.67
N THR A 16 -9.70 -16.55 0.08
CA THR A 16 -9.20 -15.68 1.15
C THR A 16 -8.82 -14.31 0.61
N LEU A 17 -8.06 -14.25 -0.49
CA LEU A 17 -7.69 -12.98 -1.10
C LEU A 17 -8.92 -12.21 -1.59
N ALA A 18 -9.93 -12.86 -2.16
CA ALA A 18 -11.17 -12.20 -2.57
C ALA A 18 -11.96 -11.65 -1.39
N ASP A 19 -12.02 -12.38 -0.26
CA ASP A 19 -12.70 -11.92 0.95
C ASP A 19 -12.00 -10.70 1.56
N THR A 20 -10.66 -10.63 1.49
CA THR A 20 -9.91 -9.44 1.95
C THR A 20 -10.17 -8.18 1.13
N LEU A 21 -10.72 -8.32 -0.09
CA LEU A 21 -11.12 -7.19 -0.94
C LEU A 21 -12.49 -6.60 -0.53
N VAL A 22 -13.18 -7.20 0.45
CA VAL A 22 -14.49 -6.75 0.92
C VAL A 22 -14.35 -6.12 2.31
N ALA A 23 -14.53 -4.80 2.36
CA ALA A 23 -14.74 -3.91 3.52
C ALA A 23 -14.04 -4.27 4.85
N GLY A 24 -13.03 -3.47 5.23
CA GLY A 24 -12.48 -3.41 6.59
C GLY A 24 -11.25 -4.27 6.85
N TYR A 25 -10.61 -4.80 5.81
CA TYR A 25 -9.40 -5.61 5.94
C TYR A 25 -8.12 -4.77 6.00
N ASP A 26 -7.15 -5.18 6.81
CA ASP A 26 -5.82 -4.55 6.86
C ASP A 26 -4.98 -5.02 5.65
N VAL A 27 -4.48 -4.07 4.86
CA VAL A 27 -3.62 -4.37 3.70
C VAL A 27 -2.37 -5.13 4.13
N VAL A 28 -1.87 -4.91 5.35
CA VAL A 28 -0.70 -5.63 5.87
C VAL A 28 -1.01 -7.12 6.01
N ASP A 29 -2.17 -7.47 6.59
CA ASP A 29 -2.61 -8.86 6.76
C ASP A 29 -2.87 -9.55 5.42
N LEU A 30 -3.44 -8.81 4.46
CA LEU A 30 -3.61 -9.28 3.08
C LEU A 30 -2.26 -9.64 2.46
N LEU A 31 -1.27 -8.74 2.54
CA LEU A 31 0.03 -8.96 1.93
C LEU A 31 0.81 -10.09 2.61
N ASP A 32 0.73 -10.21 3.93
CA ASP A 32 1.33 -11.34 4.64
C ASP A 32 0.68 -12.68 4.23
N THR A 33 -0.65 -12.72 4.18
CA THR A 33 -1.41 -13.90 3.71
C THR A 33 -1.01 -14.28 2.30
N LEU A 34 -0.89 -13.30 1.40
CA LEU A 34 -0.53 -13.50 0.00
C LEU A 34 0.87 -14.08 -0.17
N VAL A 35 1.86 -13.52 0.53
CA VAL A 35 3.25 -13.97 0.42
C VAL A 35 3.39 -15.40 0.97
N ASN A 36 2.76 -15.71 2.10
CA ASN A 36 2.74 -17.06 2.67
C ASN A 36 2.01 -18.09 1.78
N ALA A 37 0.87 -17.69 1.22
CA ALA A 37 0.12 -18.53 0.29
C ALA A 37 0.91 -18.78 -1.00
N SER A 38 1.56 -17.74 -1.54
CA SER A 38 2.41 -17.86 -2.73
C SER A 38 3.54 -18.85 -2.51
N ALA A 39 4.26 -18.74 -1.38
CA ALA A 39 5.31 -19.70 -1.04
C ALA A 39 4.79 -21.14 -0.95
N THR A 40 3.60 -21.33 -0.35
CA THR A 40 3.00 -22.66 -0.17
C THR A 40 2.49 -23.28 -1.47
N VAL A 41 1.83 -22.49 -2.33
CA VAL A 41 1.21 -22.96 -3.58
C VAL A 41 2.25 -23.26 -4.67
N LEU A 42 3.36 -22.53 -4.65
CA LEU A 42 4.44 -22.58 -5.64
C LEU A 42 5.67 -23.33 -5.14
N ASP A 43 5.59 -23.97 -3.97
CA ASP A 43 6.68 -24.74 -3.36
C ASP A 43 8.01 -23.93 -3.28
N ALA A 44 7.88 -22.66 -2.86
CA ALA A 44 9.02 -21.79 -2.64
C ALA A 44 9.55 -21.96 -1.22
N ALA A 45 10.87 -21.92 -1.06
CA ALA A 45 11.53 -21.99 0.24
C ALA A 45 11.37 -20.68 1.05
N ALA A 46 11.19 -19.56 0.34
CA ALA A 46 10.82 -18.28 0.92
C ALA A 46 10.17 -17.38 -0.14
N ALA A 47 9.38 -16.40 0.31
CA ALA A 47 8.86 -15.37 -0.58
C ALA A 47 8.96 -13.98 0.07
N GLY A 48 9.03 -12.96 -0.77
CA GLY A 48 9.09 -11.56 -0.38
C GLY A 48 8.22 -10.70 -1.29
N LEU A 49 7.72 -9.59 -0.76
CA LEU A 49 6.97 -8.60 -1.50
C LEU A 49 7.60 -7.23 -1.29
N ILE A 50 7.96 -6.59 -2.39
CA ILE A 50 8.42 -5.20 -2.40
C ILE A 50 7.38 -4.30 -3.04
N LEU A 51 7.19 -3.10 -2.50
CA LEU A 51 6.34 -2.06 -3.07
C LEU A 51 7.08 -0.74 -3.21
N ALA A 52 6.76 -0.02 -4.27
CA ALA A 52 7.17 1.36 -4.47
C ALA A 52 6.24 2.32 -3.71
N SER A 53 6.85 3.31 -3.06
CA SER A 53 6.18 4.51 -2.59
C SER A 53 5.77 5.40 -3.79
N GLU A 54 5.03 6.47 -3.50
CA GLU A 54 4.71 7.50 -4.51
C GLU A 54 5.95 8.18 -5.10
N THR A 55 7.08 8.18 -4.36
CA THR A 55 8.36 8.73 -4.81
C THR A 55 9.19 7.72 -5.62
N GLY A 56 8.69 6.50 -5.81
CA GLY A 56 9.38 5.42 -6.51
C GLY A 56 10.39 4.66 -5.66
N GLU A 57 10.46 4.93 -4.35
CA GLU A 57 11.36 4.22 -3.44
C GLU A 57 10.77 2.85 -3.09
N LEU A 58 11.55 1.79 -3.34
CA LEU A 58 11.15 0.42 -3.03
C LEU A 58 11.37 0.10 -1.56
N SER A 59 10.43 -0.62 -0.95
CA SER A 59 10.51 -1.11 0.42
C SER A 59 9.97 -2.53 0.52
N VAL A 60 10.51 -3.32 1.46
CA VAL A 60 10.02 -4.66 1.77
C VAL A 60 8.78 -4.55 2.65
N ILE A 61 7.64 -5.01 2.16
CA ILE A 61 6.36 -4.90 2.87
C ILE A 61 5.99 -6.20 3.58
N ALA A 62 6.27 -7.34 2.95
CA ALA A 62 6.00 -8.66 3.52
C ALA A 62 7.10 -9.65 3.14
N SER A 63 7.34 -10.65 4.01
CA SER A 63 8.33 -11.69 3.79
C SER A 63 7.99 -12.93 4.62
N THR A 64 8.12 -14.12 4.05
CA THR A 64 7.88 -15.38 4.81
C THR A 64 9.02 -15.73 5.75
N SER A 65 10.19 -15.09 5.62
CA SER A 65 11.36 -15.40 6.44
C SER A 65 12.35 -14.23 6.55
N GLU A 66 13.19 -14.26 7.59
CA GLU A 66 14.33 -13.34 7.71
C GLU A 66 15.34 -13.52 6.57
N ARG A 67 15.47 -14.73 6.02
CA ARG A 67 16.35 -15.05 4.89
C ARG A 67 15.97 -14.25 3.65
N SER A 68 14.71 -14.34 3.23
CA SER A 68 14.19 -13.57 2.09
C SER A 68 14.22 -12.07 2.38
N ARG A 69 13.86 -11.64 3.60
CA ARG A 69 13.92 -10.22 3.99
C ARG A 69 15.32 -9.63 3.82
N LEU A 70 16.36 -10.33 4.28
CA LEU A 70 17.73 -9.89 4.15
C LEU A 70 18.14 -9.74 2.67
N VAL A 71 17.81 -10.73 1.84
CA VAL A 71 18.16 -10.74 0.41
C VAL A 71 17.44 -9.61 -0.33
N GLU A 72 16.17 -9.35 -0.03
CA GLU A 72 15.46 -8.17 -0.56
C GLU A 72 16.15 -6.87 -0.17
N LEU A 73 16.44 -6.67 1.12
CA LEU A 73 17.09 -5.44 1.60
C LEU A 73 18.44 -5.19 0.91
N MET A 74 19.21 -6.24 0.59
CA MET A 74 20.46 -6.10 -0.15
C MET A 74 20.23 -5.62 -1.60
N GLN A 75 19.20 -6.12 -2.28
CA GLN A 75 18.86 -5.65 -3.62
C GLN A 75 18.42 -4.19 -3.61
N LEU A 76 17.58 -3.81 -2.64
CA LEU A 76 17.08 -2.43 -2.51
C LEU A 76 18.19 -1.44 -2.15
N LYS A 77 19.08 -1.80 -1.22
CA LYS A 77 20.21 -0.96 -0.80
C LYS A 77 21.15 -0.61 -1.94
N HIS A 78 21.38 -1.53 -2.87
CA HIS A 78 22.28 -1.33 -4.01
C HIS A 78 21.54 -0.90 -5.28
N GLY A 79 20.21 -0.86 -5.26
CA GLY A 79 19.38 -0.56 -6.43
C GLY A 79 19.57 -1.54 -7.59
N LEU A 80 20.04 -2.76 -7.30
CA LEU A 80 20.41 -3.76 -8.29
C LEU A 80 20.01 -5.15 -7.79
N GLY A 81 19.33 -5.91 -8.65
CA GLY A 81 18.93 -7.27 -8.38
C GLY A 81 17.73 -7.69 -9.22
N PRO A 82 17.38 -9.00 -9.22
CA PRO A 82 16.22 -9.53 -9.91
C PRO A 82 14.93 -8.78 -9.63
N CYS A 83 14.66 -8.42 -8.36
CA CYS A 83 13.42 -7.74 -7.99
C CYS A 83 13.37 -6.28 -8.48
N VAL A 84 14.52 -5.59 -8.47
CA VAL A 84 14.66 -4.22 -8.96
C VAL A 84 14.55 -4.18 -10.49
N GLU A 85 15.16 -5.13 -11.19
CA GLU A 85 15.02 -5.25 -12.65
C GLU A 85 13.57 -5.60 -13.04
N CYS A 86 12.93 -6.51 -12.30
CA CYS A 86 11.51 -6.85 -12.48
C CYS A 86 10.60 -5.63 -12.32
N PHE A 87 10.79 -4.85 -11.24
CA PHE A 87 10.06 -3.60 -11.02
C PHE A 87 10.29 -2.59 -12.16
N THR A 88 11.55 -2.37 -12.54
CA THR A 88 11.94 -1.35 -13.52
C THR A 88 11.43 -1.69 -14.93
N THR A 89 11.47 -2.97 -15.31
CA THR A 89 11.10 -3.43 -16.66
C THR A 89 9.62 -3.81 -16.78
N GLY A 90 8.93 -4.03 -15.64
CA GLY A 90 7.56 -4.55 -15.61
C GLY A 90 7.41 -5.96 -16.17
N SER A 91 8.51 -6.70 -16.25
CA SER A 91 8.60 -8.05 -16.80
C SER A 91 9.15 -9.01 -15.74
N ALA A 92 8.67 -10.25 -15.75
CA ALA A 92 9.16 -11.26 -14.81
C ALA A 92 10.66 -11.55 -15.06
N VAL A 93 11.42 -11.69 -13.97
CA VAL A 93 12.85 -11.98 -13.99
C VAL A 93 13.10 -13.30 -13.28
N THR A 94 13.69 -14.25 -13.99
CA THR A 94 14.03 -15.58 -13.44
C THR A 94 15.54 -15.75 -13.39
N VAL A 95 16.03 -16.14 -12.22
CA VAL A 95 17.40 -16.59 -12.01
C VAL A 95 17.36 -18.05 -11.62
N PRO A 96 17.60 -18.98 -12.56
CA PRO A 96 17.52 -20.41 -12.28
C PRO A 96 18.70 -20.92 -11.47
N ASP A 97 19.84 -20.23 -11.53
CA ASP A 97 21.01 -20.52 -10.72
C ASP A 97 21.67 -19.20 -10.33
N VAL A 98 21.56 -18.86 -9.04
CA VAL A 98 22.14 -17.62 -8.48
C VAL A 98 23.66 -17.60 -8.65
N SER A 99 24.34 -18.74 -8.58
CA SER A 99 25.79 -18.81 -8.74
C SER A 99 26.25 -18.47 -10.16
N ALA A 100 25.37 -18.70 -11.16
CA ALA A 100 25.63 -18.45 -12.57
C ALA A 100 25.38 -16.99 -13.01
N VAL A 101 24.89 -16.11 -12.12
CA VAL A 101 24.60 -14.69 -12.42
C VAL A 101 25.86 -13.88 -12.77
N GLY A 102 27.04 -14.39 -12.43
CA GLY A 102 28.31 -13.67 -12.64
C GLY A 102 28.30 -12.33 -11.93
N ASP A 103 28.85 -11.29 -12.56
CA ASP A 103 29.00 -9.95 -11.97
C ASP A 103 27.80 -9.03 -12.22
N LYS A 104 26.67 -9.55 -12.74
CA LYS A 104 25.48 -8.73 -12.99
C LYS A 104 24.91 -8.14 -11.69
N TRP A 105 24.83 -8.97 -10.64
CA TRP A 105 24.31 -8.59 -9.32
C TRP A 105 25.11 -9.27 -8.18
N PRO A 106 26.36 -8.85 -7.92
CA PRO A 106 27.24 -9.52 -6.97
C PRO A 106 26.71 -9.50 -5.54
N ASP A 107 26.19 -8.37 -5.05
CA ASP A 107 25.66 -8.26 -3.68
C ASP A 107 24.42 -9.12 -3.46
N PHE A 108 23.53 -9.20 -4.47
CA PHE A 108 22.39 -10.11 -4.46
C PHE A 108 22.85 -11.56 -4.42
N ARG A 109 23.79 -11.93 -5.29
CA ARG A 109 24.32 -13.30 -5.40
C ARG A 109 24.90 -13.75 -4.06
N ASP A 110 25.78 -12.95 -3.48
CA ASP A 110 26.48 -13.30 -2.26
C ASP A 110 25.51 -13.37 -1.07
N ALA A 111 24.53 -12.45 -1.00
CA ALA A 111 23.48 -12.49 0.02
C ALA A 111 22.57 -13.73 -0.13
N ALA A 112 22.11 -14.03 -1.35
CA ALA A 112 21.21 -15.16 -1.61
C ALA A 112 21.89 -16.50 -1.31
N LEU A 113 23.12 -16.72 -1.82
CA LEU A 113 23.89 -17.93 -1.53
C LEU A 113 24.22 -18.05 -0.05
N GLY A 114 24.55 -16.95 0.63
CA GLY A 114 24.77 -16.92 2.08
C GLY A 114 23.55 -17.31 2.91
N GLN A 115 22.34 -17.22 2.34
CA GLN A 115 21.08 -17.65 2.96
C GLN A 115 20.59 -19.02 2.46
N GLY A 116 21.36 -19.70 1.63
CA GLY A 116 21.00 -21.00 1.03
C GLY A 116 19.89 -20.90 -0.02
N LEU A 117 19.73 -19.74 -0.67
CA LEU A 117 18.78 -19.53 -1.76
C LEU A 117 19.52 -19.61 -3.10
N HIS A 118 19.14 -20.57 -3.93
CA HIS A 118 19.87 -20.95 -5.14
C HIS A 118 19.15 -20.57 -6.43
N SER A 119 17.86 -20.23 -6.37
CA SER A 119 17.12 -19.63 -7.48
C SER A 119 16.09 -18.61 -6.98
N VAL A 120 15.73 -17.67 -7.86
CA VAL A 120 14.66 -16.69 -7.61
C VAL A 120 13.82 -16.46 -8.86
N HIS A 121 12.52 -16.27 -8.65
CA HIS A 121 11.58 -15.82 -9.66
C HIS A 121 10.87 -14.56 -9.14
N ALA A 122 11.17 -13.42 -9.77
CA ALA A 122 10.57 -12.14 -9.49
C ALA A 122 9.44 -11.87 -10.49
N VAL A 123 8.26 -11.56 -9.98
CA VAL A 123 7.04 -11.35 -10.77
C VAL A 123 6.49 -9.95 -10.49
N PRO A 124 6.21 -9.14 -11.52
CA PRO A 124 5.84 -7.75 -11.33
C PRO A 124 4.42 -7.64 -10.79
N LEU A 125 4.24 -6.77 -9.79
CA LEU A 125 2.92 -6.29 -9.40
C LEU A 125 2.54 -5.14 -10.32
N ARG A 126 1.62 -5.39 -11.24
CA ARG A 126 1.28 -4.43 -12.30
C ARG A 126 -0.21 -4.34 -12.55
N LEU A 127 -0.70 -3.11 -12.73
CA LEU A 127 -2.06 -2.85 -13.17
C LEU A 127 -2.06 -1.80 -14.28
N ARG A 128 -2.70 -2.11 -15.41
CA ARG A 128 -2.86 -1.19 -16.56
C ARG A 128 -1.55 -0.52 -17.00
N GLY A 129 -0.45 -1.28 -16.98
CA GLY A 129 0.87 -0.80 -17.40
C GLY A 129 1.68 -0.05 -16.33
N THR A 130 1.11 0.19 -15.13
CA THR A 130 1.86 0.72 -13.98
C THR A 130 2.37 -0.43 -13.13
N VAL A 131 3.67 -0.44 -12.83
CA VAL A 131 4.29 -1.42 -11.92
C VAL A 131 4.42 -0.76 -10.55
N ILE A 132 3.89 -1.42 -9.52
CA ILE A 132 3.87 -0.89 -8.15
C ILE A 132 4.81 -1.66 -7.21
N GLY A 133 5.45 -2.73 -7.70
CA GLY A 133 6.29 -3.59 -6.88
C GLY A 133 6.61 -4.92 -7.56
N ALA A 134 7.10 -5.88 -6.78
CA ALA A 134 7.38 -7.24 -7.23
C ALA A 134 7.14 -8.26 -6.11
N LEU A 135 6.64 -9.44 -6.50
CA LEU A 135 6.58 -10.65 -5.70
C LEU A 135 7.78 -11.52 -6.06
N ASN A 136 8.58 -11.89 -5.08
CA ASN A 136 9.81 -12.63 -5.29
C ASN A 136 9.73 -13.99 -4.60
N LEU A 137 9.97 -15.06 -5.36
CA LEU A 137 9.86 -16.44 -4.92
C LEU A 137 11.24 -17.07 -4.97
N PHE A 138 11.76 -17.47 -3.80
CA PHE A 138 13.09 -18.04 -3.66
C PHE A 138 13.02 -19.54 -3.39
N ARG A 139 13.97 -20.30 -3.94
CA ARG A 139 14.07 -21.75 -3.68
C ARG A 139 15.47 -22.12 -3.21
N ASN A 140 15.55 -23.20 -2.43
CA ASN A 140 16.83 -23.77 -1.98
C ASN A 140 17.52 -24.59 -3.09
N GLU A 141 16.81 -24.90 -4.18
CA GLU A 141 17.36 -25.59 -5.33
C GLU A 141 17.54 -24.66 -6.53
N THR A 142 18.48 -24.99 -7.40
CA THR A 142 18.55 -24.43 -8.75
C THR A 142 17.41 -24.95 -9.62
N GLY A 143 16.96 -24.17 -10.58
CA GLY A 143 15.99 -24.58 -11.58
C GLY A 143 15.09 -23.46 -12.05
N ILE A 144 14.39 -23.70 -13.15
CA ILE A 144 13.34 -22.81 -13.64
C ILE A 144 12.01 -23.13 -12.96
N MET A 145 11.17 -22.11 -12.83
CA MET A 145 9.76 -22.28 -12.54
C MET A 145 9.05 -22.86 -13.77
N SER A 146 8.09 -23.78 -13.57
CA SER A 146 7.31 -24.28 -14.69
C SER A 146 6.44 -23.17 -15.30
N HIS A 147 5.99 -23.35 -16.54
CA HIS A 147 5.11 -22.37 -17.18
C HIS A 147 3.80 -22.19 -16.40
N GLU A 148 3.22 -23.29 -15.91
CA GLU A 148 2.00 -23.26 -15.09
C GLU A 148 2.22 -22.48 -13.78
N ASP A 149 3.34 -22.74 -13.09
CA ASP A 149 3.68 -22.05 -11.85
C ASP A 149 3.93 -20.55 -12.08
N THR A 150 4.52 -20.20 -13.23
CA THR A 150 4.71 -18.80 -13.63
C THR A 150 3.37 -18.08 -13.82
N LEU A 151 2.38 -18.76 -14.43
CA LEU A 151 1.03 -18.21 -14.57
C LEU A 151 0.34 -18.03 -13.23
N VAL A 152 0.47 -19.01 -12.32
CA VAL A 152 -0.07 -18.93 -10.96
C VAL A 152 0.59 -17.79 -10.17
N ALA A 153 1.92 -17.65 -10.26
CA ALA A 153 2.65 -16.57 -9.60
C ALA A 153 2.20 -15.19 -10.11
N GLN A 154 2.00 -15.03 -11.41
CA GLN A 154 1.46 -13.78 -11.97
C GLN A 154 0.02 -13.53 -11.52
N ALA A 155 -0.84 -14.55 -11.48
CA ALA A 155 -2.21 -14.39 -11.03
C ALA A 155 -2.28 -13.94 -9.54
N LEU A 156 -1.41 -14.49 -8.69
CA LEU A 156 -1.30 -14.05 -7.29
C LEU A 156 -0.79 -12.60 -7.21
N ALA A 157 0.25 -12.25 -7.99
CA ALA A 157 0.74 -10.87 -8.05
C ALA A 157 -0.32 -9.87 -8.54
N ASP A 158 -1.16 -10.27 -9.50
CA ASP A 158 -2.25 -9.44 -10.03
C ASP A 158 -3.33 -9.21 -8.96
N VAL A 159 -3.71 -10.25 -8.20
CA VAL A 159 -4.65 -10.12 -7.08
C VAL A 159 -4.08 -9.22 -5.97
N ALA A 160 -2.79 -9.39 -5.64
CA ALA A 160 -2.09 -8.49 -4.70
C ALA A 160 -2.21 -7.04 -5.16
N THR A 161 -1.92 -6.81 -6.45
CA THR A 161 -1.94 -5.48 -7.04
C THR A 161 -3.33 -4.84 -6.95
N ILE A 162 -4.38 -5.59 -7.25
CA ILE A 162 -5.76 -5.12 -7.14
C ILE A 162 -6.10 -4.74 -5.70
N GLY A 163 -5.73 -5.59 -4.73
CA GLY A 163 -6.02 -5.31 -3.31
C GLY A 163 -5.30 -4.09 -2.76
N ILE A 164 -4.02 -3.94 -3.09
CA ILE A 164 -3.21 -2.77 -2.69
C ILE A 164 -3.79 -1.49 -3.27
N LEU A 165 -4.17 -1.49 -4.55
CA LEU A 165 -4.74 -0.30 -5.19
C LEU A 165 -6.17 -0.02 -4.71
N HIS A 166 -6.94 -1.05 -4.38
CA HIS A 166 -8.26 -0.89 -3.80
C HIS A 166 -8.18 -0.22 -2.41
N GLU A 167 -7.29 -0.68 -1.53
CA GLU A 167 -7.09 -0.06 -0.21
C GLU A 167 -6.69 1.42 -0.34
N ARG A 168 -5.71 1.73 -1.21
CA ARG A 168 -5.29 3.12 -1.44
C ARG A 168 -6.47 4.00 -1.89
N THR A 169 -7.27 3.50 -2.82
CA THR A 169 -8.45 4.21 -3.34
C THR A 169 -9.51 4.45 -2.25
N VAL A 170 -9.79 3.43 -1.43
CA VAL A 170 -10.75 3.54 -0.31
C VAL A 170 -10.26 4.55 0.71
N ARG A 171 -8.98 4.47 1.11
CA ARG A 171 -8.37 5.38 2.09
C ARG A 171 -8.35 6.84 1.63
N GLU A 172 -8.04 7.09 0.36
CA GLU A 172 -8.10 8.42 -0.24
C GLU A 172 -9.54 8.96 -0.27
N SER A 173 -10.50 8.13 -0.66
CA SER A 173 -11.93 8.48 -0.66
C SER A 173 -12.44 8.81 0.74
N ASP A 174 -12.08 8.03 1.75
CA ASP A 174 -12.48 8.29 3.14
C ASP A 174 -11.86 9.58 3.68
N THR A 175 -10.59 9.84 3.37
CA THR A 175 -9.93 11.11 3.72
C THR A 175 -10.64 12.30 3.07
N ALA A 176 -10.94 12.21 1.78
CA ALA A 176 -11.66 13.26 1.05
C ALA A 176 -13.08 13.47 1.60
N ARG A 177 -13.81 12.39 1.91
CA ARG A 177 -15.13 12.46 2.56
C ARG A 177 -15.06 13.14 3.92
N MET A 178 -14.09 12.78 4.77
CA MET A 178 -13.91 13.41 6.08
C MET A 178 -13.60 14.91 5.95
N GLN A 179 -12.72 15.30 5.02
CA GLN A 179 -12.41 16.71 4.77
C GLN A 179 -13.63 17.49 4.28
N LEU A 180 -14.40 16.92 3.35
CA LEU A 180 -15.63 17.54 2.85
C LEU A 180 -16.67 17.68 3.97
N GLN A 181 -16.91 16.63 4.76
CA GLN A 181 -17.85 16.67 5.89
C GLN A 181 -17.42 17.76 6.89
N HIS A 182 -16.14 17.80 7.24
CA HIS A 182 -15.59 18.84 8.13
C HIS A 182 -15.80 20.25 7.57
N ALA A 183 -15.64 20.46 6.26
CA ALA A 183 -15.89 21.73 5.61
C ALA A 183 -17.38 22.11 5.62
N LEU A 184 -18.28 21.15 5.39
CA LEU A 184 -19.73 21.35 5.46
C LEU A 184 -20.19 21.71 6.88
N ASP A 185 -19.71 20.98 7.89
CA ASP A 185 -20.02 21.24 9.30
C ASP A 185 -19.52 22.63 9.73
N SER A 186 -18.32 23.00 9.29
CA SER A 186 -17.75 24.33 9.52
C SER A 186 -18.61 25.43 8.89
N ARG A 187 -19.13 25.20 7.67
CA ARG A 187 -19.99 26.17 6.98
C ARG A 187 -21.30 26.41 7.73
N VAL A 188 -21.91 25.35 8.26
CA VAL A 188 -23.14 25.48 9.07
C VAL A 188 -22.88 26.35 10.29
N LEU A 189 -21.80 26.09 11.05
CA LEU A 189 -21.44 26.88 12.23
C LEU A 189 -21.15 28.34 11.88
N ILE A 190 -20.45 28.60 10.78
CA ILE A 190 -20.14 29.96 10.33
C ILE A 190 -21.43 30.72 9.95
N GLU A 191 -22.36 30.09 9.24
CA GLU A 191 -23.64 30.73 8.89
C GLU A 191 -24.50 31.01 10.13
N GLN A 192 -24.50 30.11 11.12
CA GLN A 192 -25.16 30.34 12.41
C GLN A 192 -24.54 31.52 13.17
N ALA A 193 -23.20 31.58 13.25
CA ALA A 193 -22.49 32.68 13.91
C ALA A 193 -22.74 34.03 13.21
N LYS A 194 -22.74 34.07 11.88
CA LYS A 194 -23.13 35.26 11.11
C LYS A 194 -24.52 35.74 11.50
N GLY A 195 -25.48 34.82 11.61
CA GLY A 195 -26.85 35.13 12.02
C GLY A 195 -26.93 35.71 13.43
N VAL A 196 -26.17 35.16 14.39
CA VAL A 196 -26.09 35.69 15.76
C VAL A 196 -25.54 37.12 15.76
N ILE A 197 -24.39 37.35 15.11
CA ILE A 197 -23.74 38.68 15.06
C ILE A 197 -24.63 39.70 14.35
N ALA A 198 -25.20 39.33 13.20
CA ALA A 198 -26.09 40.19 12.42
C ALA A 198 -27.29 40.65 13.27
N HIS A 199 -27.90 39.73 14.03
CA HIS A 199 -29.01 40.06 14.91
C HIS A 199 -28.59 40.92 16.11
N THR A 200 -27.49 40.57 16.78
CA THR A 200 -27.02 41.29 17.98
C THR A 200 -26.57 42.71 17.68
N HIS A 201 -25.91 42.95 16.55
CA HIS A 201 -25.39 44.27 16.15
C HIS A 201 -26.28 45.02 15.16
N ASN A 202 -27.40 44.43 14.75
CA ASN A 202 -28.29 44.97 13.74
C ASN A 202 -27.54 45.36 12.44
N VAL A 203 -26.68 44.45 11.97
CA VAL A 203 -25.90 44.59 10.74
C VAL A 203 -26.30 43.54 9.71
N ASP A 204 -25.95 43.75 8.44
CA ASP A 204 -26.15 42.74 7.41
C ASP A 204 -25.20 41.52 7.58
N MET A 205 -25.51 40.44 6.86
CA MET A 205 -24.76 39.19 6.93
C MET A 205 -23.32 39.31 6.41
N ASP A 206 -23.04 40.27 5.51
CA ASP A 206 -21.71 40.50 4.95
C ASP A 206 -20.81 41.23 5.94
N MET A 207 -21.36 42.17 6.69
CA MET A 207 -20.68 42.84 7.79
C MET A 207 -20.44 41.87 8.95
N ALA A 208 -21.44 41.07 9.32
CA ALA A 208 -21.28 40.04 10.34
C ALA A 208 -20.17 39.03 10.00
N PHE A 209 -20.09 38.61 8.73
CA PHE A 209 -19.01 37.73 8.29
C PHE A 209 -17.63 38.39 8.31
N ARG A 210 -17.55 39.68 7.93
CA ARG A 210 -16.31 40.47 8.03
C ARG A 210 -15.84 40.54 9.48
N THR A 211 -16.71 40.87 10.42
CA THR A 211 -16.40 40.90 11.86
C THR A 211 -15.85 39.57 12.35
N LEU A 212 -16.53 38.47 12.02
CA LEU A 212 -16.10 37.12 12.41
C LEU A 212 -14.72 36.77 11.84
N ARG A 213 -14.49 37.08 10.56
CA ARG A 213 -13.22 36.80 9.87
C ARG A 213 -12.07 37.67 10.37
N ASP A 214 -12.32 38.94 10.60
CA ASP A 214 -11.31 39.89 11.05
C ASP A 214 -10.87 39.55 12.48
N TYR A 215 -11.81 39.17 13.34
CA TYR A 215 -11.48 38.65 14.67
C TYR A 215 -10.62 37.37 14.59
N ALA A 216 -11.02 36.39 13.77
CA ALA A 216 -10.25 35.16 13.61
C ALA A 216 -8.80 35.44 13.16
N ARG A 217 -8.64 36.31 12.16
CA ARG A 217 -7.32 36.70 11.63
C ARG A 217 -6.46 37.44 12.66
N ASN A 218 -7.02 38.44 13.34
CA ASN A 218 -6.29 39.25 14.31
C ASN A 218 -5.82 38.45 15.53
N ASN A 219 -6.47 37.32 15.80
CA ASN A 219 -6.14 36.44 16.92
C ASN A 219 -5.44 35.13 16.50
N GLY A 220 -5.15 34.94 15.20
CA GLY A 220 -4.52 33.71 14.71
C GLY A 220 -5.36 32.45 14.93
N LEU A 221 -6.69 32.59 15.00
CA LEU A 221 -7.62 31.49 15.26
C LEU A 221 -8.25 30.97 13.97
N LEU A 222 -8.65 29.69 14.00
CA LEU A 222 -9.48 29.13 12.94
C LEU A 222 -10.87 29.74 12.97
N LEU A 223 -11.38 30.14 11.79
CA LEU A 223 -12.70 30.77 11.65
C LEU A 223 -13.83 29.93 12.23
N ARG A 224 -13.77 28.60 12.06
CA ARG A 224 -14.72 27.65 12.66
C ARG A 224 -14.75 27.78 14.19
N ASN A 225 -13.59 27.88 14.84
CA ASN A 225 -13.51 27.95 16.30
C ASN A 225 -14.12 29.25 16.83
N VAL A 226 -13.88 30.37 16.14
CA VAL A 226 -14.52 31.65 16.47
C VAL A 226 -16.04 31.55 16.28
N ALA A 227 -16.49 30.95 15.17
CA ALA A 227 -17.91 30.73 14.92
C ALA A 227 -18.57 29.88 16.02
N GLU A 228 -17.92 28.80 16.44
CA GLU A 228 -18.38 27.94 17.54
C GLU A 228 -18.46 28.71 18.87
N GLN A 229 -17.45 29.52 19.20
CA GLN A 229 -17.46 30.35 20.41
C GLN A 229 -18.58 31.40 20.40
N VAL A 230 -18.89 31.97 19.23
CA VAL A 230 -20.03 32.89 19.07
C VAL A 230 -21.36 32.16 19.25
N VAL A 231 -21.54 31.00 18.61
CA VAL A 231 -22.77 30.20 18.70
C VAL A 231 -23.00 29.68 20.13
N THR A 232 -21.94 29.23 20.80
CA THR A 232 -21.99 28.76 22.21
C THR A 232 -21.96 29.90 23.23
N ARG A 233 -21.89 31.16 22.78
CA ARG A 233 -21.86 32.38 23.60
C ARG A 233 -20.67 32.48 24.57
N VAL A 234 -19.58 31.76 24.28
CA VAL A 234 -18.29 31.92 24.97
C VAL A 234 -17.61 33.22 24.53
N LEU A 235 -17.82 33.60 23.27
CA LEU A 235 -17.30 34.83 22.69
C LEU A 235 -18.47 35.71 22.23
N ALA A 236 -18.47 36.96 22.68
CA ALA A 236 -19.33 38.01 22.15
C ALA A 236 -18.48 38.92 21.26
N LEU A 237 -18.74 38.86 19.96
CA LEU A 237 -18.26 39.83 18.98
C LEU A 237 -19.31 40.91 18.81
#